data_AF-A0A8T7K0R1-F1
#
_entry.id   AF-A0A8T7K0R1-F1
#
_cell.length_a   1.000
_cell.length_b   1.000
_cell.length_c   1.000
_cell.angle_alpha   90.00
_cell.angle_beta   90.00
_cell.angle_gamma   90.00
#
_symmetry.space_group_name_H-M   'P 1'
#
loop_
_entity.id
_entity.type
_entity.pdbx_description
1 polymer ?
#
loop_
_entity_poly.entity_id
_entity_poly.type
_entity_poly.pdbx_seq_one_letter_code
_entity_poly.pdbx_strand_id
1 'polypeptide(L)'
;MTNNRRRLVGRVISNKMQKTVVVAIERRKLHPVYKKVVGSLKKVMAHDESDQVKVGSLVRIVESRPLSKNKRWVVEQVLEEIRSELIEHKSAQEELREQLGEDQGGQ
;
A
#
# COMPACT_ATOMS: atom_id res chain seq x y z
N MET A 1 28.51 6.12 -13.17
CA MET A 1 27.72 7.33 -12.83
C MET A 1 26.57 6.92 -11.93
N THR A 2 26.50 7.42 -10.69
CA THR A 2 25.46 7.05 -9.73
C THR A 2 24.18 7.86 -9.98
N ASN A 3 23.07 7.14 -10.16
CA ASN A 3 21.75 7.74 -10.36
C ASN A 3 21.25 8.42 -9.06
N ASN A 4 21.26 9.76 -9.04
CA ASN A 4 20.91 10.58 -7.87
C ASN A 4 19.40 10.91 -7.77
N ARG A 5 18.53 10.12 -8.42
CA ARG A 5 17.08 10.33 -8.33
C ARG A 5 16.58 10.05 -6.92
N ARG A 6 15.68 10.92 -6.43
CA ARG A 6 15.09 10.77 -5.10
C ARG A 6 14.19 9.54 -5.06
N ARG A 7 14.33 8.75 -3.99
CA ARG A 7 13.51 7.58 -3.68
C ARG A 7 12.65 7.86 -2.45
N LEU A 8 11.41 7.41 -2.48
CA LEU A 8 10.47 7.49 -1.36
C LEU A 8 9.83 6.14 -1.14
N VAL A 9 9.39 5.88 0.09
CA VAL A 9 8.64 4.68 0.45
C VAL A 9 7.26 5.12 0.92
N GLY A 10 6.24 4.36 0.54
CA GLY A 10 4.87 4.66 0.93
C GLY A 10 3.94 3.48 0.72
N ARG A 11 2.72 3.61 1.24
CA ARG A 11 1.68 2.59 1.16
C ARG A 11 0.72 2.90 0.02
N VAL A 12 0.31 1.88 -0.71
CA VAL A 12 -0.62 2.03 -1.83
C VAL A 12 -2.04 2.20 -1.28
N ILE A 13 -2.70 3.31 -1.64
CA ILE A 13 -4.10 3.59 -1.24
C ILE A 13 -5.08 3.12 -2.31
N SER A 14 -4.72 3.25 -3.59
CA SER A 14 -5.63 2.95 -4.70
C SER A 14 -4.85 2.50 -5.93
N ASN A 15 -5.36 1.46 -6.59
CA ASN A 15 -4.93 0.95 -7.88
C ASN A 15 -6.07 0.97 -8.92
N LYS A 16 -7.10 1.80 -8.72
CA LYS A 16 -8.29 1.84 -9.61
C LYS A 16 -8.00 2.39 -11.02
N MET A 17 -6.82 2.95 -11.24
CA MET A 17 -6.43 3.57 -12.51
C MET A 17 -5.48 2.64 -13.27
N GLN A 18 -5.59 2.63 -14.60
CA GLN A 18 -4.69 1.85 -15.45
C GLN A 18 -3.25 2.36 -15.35
N LYS A 19 -2.31 1.42 -15.25
CA LYS A 19 -0.86 1.65 -15.17
C LYS A 19 -0.43 2.60 -14.06
N THR A 20 -1.29 2.86 -13.08
CA THR A 20 -1.13 3.98 -12.14
C THR A 20 -1.62 3.63 -10.75
N VAL A 21 -0.75 3.80 -9.76
CA VAL A 21 -1.09 3.63 -8.36
C VAL A 21 -0.97 4.94 -7.59
N VAL A 22 -1.88 5.15 -6.64
CA VAL A 22 -1.85 6.27 -5.70
C VAL A 22 -1.13 5.81 -4.43
N VAL A 23 0.02 6.39 -4.15
CA VAL A 23 0.86 6.08 -3.00
C VAL A 23 0.76 7.20 -1.97
N ALA A 24 0.51 6.85 -0.72
CA ALA A 24 0.67 7.76 0.41
C ALA A 24 2.08 7.70 0.96
N ILE A 25 2.73 8.85 0.98
CA ILE A 25 4.03 9.06 1.63
C ILE A 25 3.77 9.78 2.94
N GLU A 26 4.20 9.16 4.03
CA GLU A 26 4.24 9.79 5.34
C GLU A 26 5.58 10.51 5.52
N ARG A 27 5.54 11.72 6.09
CA ARG A 27 6.74 12.45 6.49
C ARG A 27 6.53 13.02 7.88
N ARG A 28 7.49 12.78 8.77
CA ARG A 28 7.51 13.39 10.10
C ARG A 28 8.42 14.62 10.07
N LYS A 29 7.91 15.76 10.52
CA LYS A 29 8.66 17.01 10.62
C LYS A 29 8.46 17.62 11.99
N LEU A 30 9.50 18.23 12.53
CA LEU A 30 9.40 19.07 13.72
C LEU A 30 8.65 20.36 13.38
N HIS A 31 7.64 20.71 14.16
CA HIS A 31 7.02 22.03 14.05
C HIS A 31 8.08 23.11 14.42
N PRO A 32 8.29 24.15 13.59
CA PRO A 32 9.43 25.06 13.73
C PRO A 32 9.45 25.81 15.07
N VAL A 33 8.27 26.23 15.56
CA VAL A 33 8.15 26.97 16.83
C VAL A 33 8.03 26.01 18.03
N TYR A 34 6.95 25.23 18.07
CA TYR A 34 6.63 24.36 19.22
C TYR A 34 7.52 23.11 19.40
N LYS A 35 8.40 22.79 18.45
CA LYS A 35 9.27 21.60 18.48
C LYS A 35 8.55 20.24 18.65
N LYS A 36 7.22 20.20 18.48
CA LYS A 36 6.44 18.95 18.45
C LYS A 36 6.67 18.20 17.14
N VAL A 37 6.84 16.88 17.18
CA VAL A 37 6.91 16.06 15.97
C VAL A 37 5.50 15.90 15.38
N VAL A 38 5.30 16.39 14.17
CA VAL A 38 4.03 16.33 13.44
C VAL A 38 4.19 15.47 12.19
N GLY A 39 3.25 14.55 11.98
CA GLY A 39 3.15 13.75 10.76
C GLY A 39 2.38 14.50 9.67
N SER A 40 2.84 14.41 8.42
CA SER A 40 2.15 14.91 7.25
C SER A 40 2.10 13.82 6.19
N LEU A 41 0.95 13.70 5.53
CA LEU A 41 0.73 12.69 4.51
C LEU A 41 0.55 13.36 3.14
N LYS A 42 1.28 12.89 2.14
CA LYS A 42 1.16 13.36 0.76
C LYS A 42 0.82 12.19 -0.15
N LYS A 43 -0.21 12.37 -0.97
CA LYS A 43 -0.57 11.41 -2.04
C LYS A 43 0.19 11.77 -3.30
N VAL A 44 0.79 10.77 -3.95
CA VAL A 44 1.46 10.91 -5.24
C VAL A 44 1.00 9.80 -6.18
N MET A 45 1.04 10.08 -7.49
CA MET A 45 0.76 9.08 -8.51
C MET A 45 2.06 8.51 -9.06
N ALA A 46 2.18 7.19 -8.97
CA ALA A 46 3.30 6.42 -9.49
C ALA A 46 2.89 5.59 -10.70
N HIS A 47 3.83 5.40 -11.63
CA HIS A 47 3.70 4.51 -12.77
C HIS A 47 4.05 3.10 -12.39
N ASP A 48 3.16 2.18 -12.75
CA ASP A 48 3.37 0.75 -12.72
C ASP A 48 3.01 0.24 -14.12
N GLU A 49 3.95 -0.38 -14.83
CA GLU A 49 3.69 -0.89 -16.18
C GLU A 49 2.94 -2.22 -16.16
N SER A 50 3.11 -2.99 -15.10
CA SER A 50 2.60 -4.36 -14.99
C SER A 50 1.26 -4.44 -14.26
N ASP A 51 0.79 -3.34 -13.66
CA ASP A 51 -0.44 -3.27 -12.85
C ASP A 51 -0.50 -4.37 -11.76
N GLN A 52 0.67 -4.82 -11.28
CA GLN A 52 0.81 -5.93 -10.33
C GLN A 52 0.68 -5.48 -8.87
N VAL A 53 0.78 -4.17 -8.61
CA VAL A 53 0.80 -3.65 -7.26
C VAL A 53 -0.60 -3.60 -6.64
N LYS A 54 -0.79 -4.40 -5.59
CA LYS A 54 -2.04 -4.46 -4.82
C LYS A 54 -2.18 -3.30 -3.84
N VAL A 55 -3.43 -2.92 -3.57
CA VAL A 55 -3.77 -1.93 -2.52
C VAL A 55 -3.25 -2.40 -1.17
N GLY A 56 -2.70 -1.47 -0.39
CA GLY A 56 -2.20 -1.72 0.95
C GLY A 56 -0.76 -2.27 1.00
N SER A 57 -0.14 -2.60 -0.13
CA SER A 57 1.28 -2.98 -0.21
C SER A 57 2.21 -1.80 0.10
N LEU A 58 3.41 -2.10 0.61
CA LEU A 58 4.48 -1.11 0.81
C LEU A 58 5.36 -1.07 -0.43
N VAL A 59 5.51 0.10 -1.04
CA VAL A 59 6.26 0.27 -2.30
C VAL A 59 7.34 1.34 -2.18
N ARG A 60 8.45 1.11 -2.87
CA ARG A 60 9.50 2.10 -3.13
C ARG A 60 9.26 2.73 -4.49
N ILE A 61 9.20 4.05 -4.52
CA ILE A 61 9.01 4.85 -5.73
C ILE A 61 10.22 5.74 -5.98
N VAL A 62 10.50 6.01 -7.25
CA VAL A 62 11.60 6.86 -7.71
C VAL A 62 11.07 8.02 -8.55
N GLU A 63 11.70 9.18 -8.45
CA GLU A 63 11.40 10.31 -9.33
C GLU A 63 11.67 9.95 -10.79
N SER A 64 10.77 10.36 -11.68
CA SER A 64 10.88 10.12 -13.11
C SER A 64 10.68 11.41 -13.90
N ARG A 65 10.94 11.33 -15.21
CA ARG A 65 10.39 12.33 -16.14
C ARG A 65 8.87 12.40 -15.97
N PRO A 66 8.23 13.53 -16.28
CA PRO A 66 6.77 13.62 -16.28
C PRO A 66 6.19 12.61 -17.28
N LEU A 67 5.31 11.72 -16.80
CA LEU A 67 4.58 10.76 -17.64
C LEU A 67 3.16 11.25 -17.94
N SER A 68 2.66 12.16 -17.11
CA SER A 68 1.39 12.88 -17.27
C SER A 68 1.48 14.19 -16.47
N LYS A 69 0.39 14.97 -16.44
CA LYS A 69 0.28 16.23 -15.69
C LYS A 69 0.75 16.08 -14.23
N ASN A 70 0.31 15.01 -13.57
CA ASN A 70 0.52 14.79 -12.14
C ASN A 70 1.41 13.57 -11.81
N LYS A 71 1.67 12.69 -12.78
CA LYS A 71 2.38 11.43 -12.60
C LYS A 71 3.87 11.61 -12.92
N ARG A 72 4.68 11.63 -11.86
CA ARG A 72 6.13 11.96 -11.91
C ARG A 72 6.99 10.98 -11.09
N TRP A 73 6.38 9.88 -10.69
CA TRP A 73 7.01 8.82 -9.91
C TRP A 73 6.83 7.51 -10.65
N VAL A 74 7.77 6.59 -10.50
CA VAL A 74 7.72 5.22 -11.01
C VAL A 74 7.92 4.27 -9.83
N VAL A 75 7.17 3.16 -9.82
CA VAL A 75 7.38 2.09 -8.85
C VAL A 75 8.70 1.39 -9.19
N GLU A 76 9.65 1.41 -8.26
CA GLU A 76 10.96 0.75 -8.41
C GLU A 76 10.92 -0.67 -7.84
N GLN A 77 10.30 -0.85 -6.67
CA GLN A 77 10.28 -2.12 -5.96
C GLN A 77 9.06 -2.22 -5.02
N VAL A 78 8.44 -3.40 -4.95
CA VAL A 78 7.48 -3.76 -3.89
C VAL A 78 8.29 -4.30 -2.71
N LEU A 79 8.17 -3.67 -1.55
CA LEU A 79 8.92 -4.04 -0.34
C LEU A 79 8.16 -5.04 0.52
N GLU A 80 6.85 -4.88 0.62
CA GLU A 80 5.97 -5.75 1.40
C GLU A 80 4.67 -5.93 0.62
N GLU A 81 4.41 -7.16 0.19
CA GLU A 81 3.14 -7.53 -0.40
C GLU A 81 2.19 -7.97 0.72
N ILE A 82 0.92 -7.60 0.62
CA ILE A 82 -0.08 -8.10 1.56
C ILE A 82 -0.23 -9.61 1.34
N ARG A 83 0.21 -10.40 2.32
CA ARG A 83 -0.07 -11.83 2.39
C ARG A 83 -1.58 -12.05 2.48
N SER A 84 -2.13 -12.72 1.48
CA SER A 84 -3.51 -13.23 1.47
C SER A 84 -3.74 -14.35 2.49
N GLU A 85 -2.68 -14.93 3.06
CA GLU A 85 -2.73 -16.04 4.02
C GLU A 85 -3.58 -15.74 5.28
N LEU A 86 -3.75 -14.48 5.66
CA LEU A 86 -4.60 -14.08 6.81
C LEU A 86 -6.11 -14.17 6.54
N ILE A 87 -6.53 -14.26 5.28
CA ILE A 87 -7.96 -14.35 4.90
C ILE A 87 -8.43 -15.81 4.97
N GLU A 88 -7.59 -16.76 4.59
CA GLU A 88 -7.92 -18.20 4.55
C GLU A 88 -8.04 -18.83 5.95
N HIS A 89 -7.20 -18.41 6.90
CA HIS A 89 -7.31 -18.89 8.28
C HIS A 89 -8.57 -18.42 9.01
N LYS A 90 -9.19 -17.33 8.53
CA LYS A 90 -10.40 -16.78 9.14
C LYS A 90 -11.66 -17.51 8.67
N SER A 91 -11.72 -17.88 7.39
CA SER A 91 -12.82 -18.67 6.83
C SER A 91 -12.82 -20.11 7.35
N ALA A 92 -11.64 -20.73 7.48
CA ALA A 92 -11.52 -22.10 7.99
C ALA A 92 -12.01 -22.25 9.44
N GLN A 93 -11.88 -21.23 10.29
CA GLN A 93 -12.40 -21.26 11.66
C GLN A 93 -13.90 -20.96 11.75
N GLU A 94 -14.44 -20.23 10.78
CA GLU A 94 -15.86 -19.90 10.71
C GLU A 94 -16.67 -21.11 10.21
N GLU A 95 -16.15 -21.83 9.21
CA GLU A 95 -16.69 -23.11 8.71
C GLU A 95 -16.66 -24.22 9.79
N LEU A 96 -15.58 -24.29 10.58
CA LEU A 96 -15.47 -25.26 11.70
C LEU A 96 -16.45 -24.93 12.84
N ARG A 97 -16.77 -23.64 13.04
CA ARG A 97 -17.72 -23.18 14.07
C ARG A 97 -19.17 -23.45 13.69
N GLU A 98 -19.48 -23.39 12.40
CA GLU A 98 -20.82 -23.68 11.87
C GLU A 98 -21.11 -25.19 11.90
N GLN A 99 -20.12 -26.04 11.59
CA GLN A 99 -20.24 -27.51 11.69
C GLN A 99 -20.46 -28.04 13.11
N LEU A 100 -19.97 -27.33 14.14
CA LEU A 100 -20.18 -27.70 15.54
C LEU A 100 -21.50 -27.13 16.13
N GLY A 101 -22.27 -26.39 15.34
CA GLY A 101 -23.48 -25.67 15.76
C GLY A 101 -24.81 -26.37 15.47
N GLU A 102 -24.84 -27.48 14.73
CA GLU A 102 -26.10 -28.12 14.29
C GLU A 102 -26.55 -29.34 15.14
N ASP A 103 -25.78 -29.75 16.16
CA ASP A 103 -26.00 -31.05 16.82
C ASP A 103 -26.71 -30.99 18.20
N GLN A 104 -27.49 -29.94 18.48
CA GLN A 104 -28.37 -29.90 19.66
C GLN A 104 -29.82 -29.57 19.29
N GLY A 105 -30.50 -30.55 18.69
CA GLY A 105 -31.92 -30.43 18.37
C GLY A 105 -32.58 -31.78 18.07
N GLY A 106 -32.36 -32.79 18.93
CA GLY A 106 -32.95 -34.11 18.71
C GLY A 106 -33.01 -34.98 19.96
N GLN A 107 -33.92 -34.65 20.88
CA GLN A 107 -34.78 -35.60 21.60
C GLN A 107 -35.88 -34.84 22.36
#